data_AF-A0A3M4B766-F1
#
_entry.id   AF-A0A3M4B766-F1
#
_cell.length_a   1.000
_cell.length_b   1.000
_cell.length_c   1.000
_cell.angle_alpha   90.00
_cell.angle_beta   90.00
_cell.angle_gamma   90.00
#
_symmetry.space_group_name_H-M   'P 1'
#
loop_
_entity.id
_entity.type
_entity.pdbx_description
1 polymer ?
#
loop_
_entity_poly.entity_id
_entity_poly.type
_entity_poly.pdbx_seq_one_letter_code
_entity_poly.pdbx_strand_id
1 'polypeptide(L)'
;MAFDPQGNGIHGQIYRVAQGDAGKRLTRYTLSLVPQLQYLHHRTNQRIYQQMSAQQIIALILEEHGIKSNGYSFQLGQPCPARDYC
;
A
#
# COMPACT_ATOMS: atom_id res chain seq x y z
N MET A 1 8.55 16.56 15.71
CA MET A 1 8.14 15.61 14.67
C MET A 1 7.32 16.39 13.65
N ALA A 2 7.63 16.28 12.36
CA ALA A 2 7.08 17.17 11.32
C ALA A 2 5.68 16.70 10.89
N PHE A 3 4.69 16.93 11.74
CA PHE A 3 3.29 16.92 11.38
C PHE A 3 2.82 18.37 11.20
N ASP A 4 1.81 18.60 10.37
CA ASP A 4 1.14 19.90 10.30
C ASP A 4 0.37 20.19 11.62
N PRO A 5 -0.15 21.42 11.83
CA PRO A 5 -0.91 21.76 13.04
C PRO A 5 -2.15 20.90 13.28
N GLN A 6 -2.65 20.20 12.26
CA GLN A 6 -3.78 19.27 12.32
C GLN A 6 -3.32 17.82 12.61
N GLY A 7 -2.03 17.58 12.74
CA GLY A 7 -1.45 16.26 12.99
C GLY A 7 -1.24 15.40 11.73
N ASN A 8 -1.44 15.96 10.53
CA ASN A 8 -1.20 15.22 9.29
C ASN A 8 0.29 15.20 8.93
N GLY A 9 0.71 14.14 8.27
CA GLY A 9 2.07 13.99 7.78
C GLY A 9 2.11 13.06 6.57
N ILE A 10 3.31 12.86 6.04
CA ILE A 10 3.53 11.92 4.94
C ILE A 10 3.86 10.55 5.54
N HIS A 11 3.04 9.55 5.24
CA HIS A 11 3.26 8.16 5.65
C HIS A 11 3.47 7.27 4.43
N GLY A 12 4.43 6.36 4.50
CA GLY A 12 4.74 5.40 3.44
C GLY A 12 5.89 4.48 3.83
N GLN A 13 6.14 3.49 3.00
CA GLN A 13 7.27 2.57 3.12
C GLN A 13 8.49 3.13 2.37
N ILE A 14 9.68 2.95 2.93
CA ILE A 14 10.93 3.33 2.26
C ILE A 14 11.19 2.34 1.13
N TYR A 15 11.08 2.83 -0.11
CA TYR A 15 11.37 2.04 -1.30
C TYR A 15 12.84 2.14 -1.71
N ARG A 16 13.41 3.35 -1.60
CA ARG A 16 14.81 3.61 -1.96
C ARG A 16 15.39 4.67 -1.04
N VAL A 17 16.64 4.45 -0.65
CA VAL A 17 17.51 5.46 -0.05
C VAL A 17 18.72 5.61 -0.96
N ALA A 18 19.13 6.84 -1.22
CA ALA A 18 20.36 7.13 -1.94
C ALA A 18 21.12 8.24 -1.21
N GLN A 19 22.43 8.08 -1.11
CA GLN A 19 23.32 9.17 -0.76
C GLN A 19 23.76 9.86 -2.05
N GLY A 20 23.58 11.17 -2.11
CA GLY A 20 24.14 12.03 -3.15
C GLY A 20 25.54 12.50 -2.78
N ASP A 21 25.94 13.65 -3.31
CA ASP A 21 27.26 14.21 -3.06
C ASP A 21 27.49 14.52 -1.56
N ALA A 22 28.68 14.16 -1.08
CA ALA A 22 29.17 14.47 0.26
C ALA A 22 30.02 15.74 0.19
N GLY A 23 29.34 16.89 0.15
CA GLY A 23 30.00 18.18 0.11
C GLY A 23 30.78 18.48 1.39
N LYS A 24 31.57 19.56 1.39
CA LYS A 24 32.46 19.93 2.51
C LYS A 24 31.78 20.13 3.88
N ARG A 25 30.47 20.37 3.90
CA ARG A 25 29.69 20.62 5.14
C ARG A 25 28.43 19.77 5.26
N LEU A 26 27.79 19.43 4.15
CA LEU A 26 26.54 18.67 4.13
C LEU A 26 26.61 17.55 3.10
N THR A 27 26.10 16.40 3.48
CA THR A 27 25.87 15.25 2.59
C THR A 27 24.40 15.21 2.22
N ARG A 28 24.10 15.12 0.92
CA ARG A 28 22.72 15.02 0.44
C ARG A 28 22.24 13.58 0.56
N TYR A 29 21.01 13.39 1.04
CA TYR A 29 20.29 12.12 0.95
C TYR A 29 19.00 12.30 0.17
N THR A 30 18.60 11.26 -0.55
CA THR A 30 17.31 11.19 -1.25
C THR A 30 16.59 9.93 -0.80
N LEU A 31 15.31 10.10 -0.46
CA LEU A 31 14.42 9.05 0.00
C LEU A 31 13.23 8.97 -0.96
N SER A 32 12.86 7.75 -1.36
CA SER A 32 11.61 7.48 -2.06
C SER A 32 10.67 6.74 -1.12
N LEU A 33 9.54 7.36 -0.80
CA LEU A 33 8.45 6.73 -0.05
C LEU A 33 7.37 6.26 -1.02
N VAL A 34 6.84 5.07 -0.77
CA VAL A 34 5.73 4.47 -1.55
C VAL A 34 4.59 4.03 -0.62
N PRO A 35 3.35 3.91 -1.10
CA PRO A 35 2.28 3.28 -0.34
C PRO A 35 2.61 1.81 -0.05
N GLN A 36 2.08 1.27 1.05
CA GLN A 36 2.26 -0.15 1.40
C GLN A 36 1.78 -1.11 0.29
N LEU A 37 0.76 -0.69 -0.47
CA LEU A 37 0.23 -1.45 -1.61
C LEU A 37 1.27 -1.69 -2.73
N GLN A 38 2.31 -0.84 -2.83
CA GLN A 38 3.32 -0.92 -3.90
C GLN A 38 3.99 -2.29 -3.95
N TYR A 39 4.19 -2.94 -2.80
CA TYR A 39 4.87 -4.24 -2.72
C TYR A 39 4.06 -5.38 -3.33
N LEU A 40 2.74 -5.22 -3.53
CA LEU A 40 1.94 -6.19 -4.28
C LEU A 40 2.45 -6.38 -5.70
N HIS A 41 3.08 -5.36 -6.30
CA HIS A 41 3.65 -5.44 -7.65
C HIS A 41 4.74 -6.53 -7.77
N HIS A 42 5.42 -6.86 -6.67
CA HIS A 42 6.50 -7.85 -6.67
C HIS A 42 6.02 -9.30 -6.55
N ARG A 43 4.71 -9.54 -6.33
CA ARG A 43 4.13 -10.89 -6.26
C ARG A 43 3.08 -11.06 -7.34
N THR A 44 3.29 -12.04 -8.21
CA THR A 44 2.26 -12.54 -9.13
C THR A 44 1.81 -13.91 -8.66
N ASN A 45 0.50 -14.13 -8.61
CA ASN A 45 -0.06 -15.42 -8.22
C ASN A 45 -1.27 -15.75 -9.12
N GLN A 46 -1.32 -16.96 -9.65
CA GLN A 46 -2.44 -17.46 -10.43
C GLN A 46 -3.34 -18.27 -9.49
N ARG A 47 -4.52 -17.73 -9.20
CA ARG A 47 -5.48 -18.32 -8.26
C ARG A 47 -6.87 -18.22 -8.83
N ILE A 48 -7.69 -19.21 -8.47
CA ILE A 48 -9.11 -19.24 -8.74
C ILE A 48 -9.82 -18.72 -7.49
N TYR A 49 -10.75 -17.79 -7.66
CA TYR A 49 -11.66 -17.35 -6.61
C TYR A 49 -13.08 -17.74 -7.00
N GLN A 50 -13.75 -18.53 -6.16
CA GLN A 50 -15.11 -19.00 -6.40
C GLN A 50 -16.04 -18.50 -5.31
N GLN A 51 -17.26 -18.14 -5.67
CA GLN A 51 -18.30 -17.69 -4.73
C GLN A 51 -17.84 -16.48 -3.89
N MET A 52 -17.06 -15.57 -4.47
CA MET A 52 -16.54 -14.39 -3.80
C MET A 52 -16.87 -13.11 -4.57
N SER A 53 -17.09 -12.01 -3.85
CA SER A 53 -17.20 -10.68 -4.45
C SER A 53 -15.81 -10.07 -4.68
N ALA A 54 -15.73 -9.09 -5.58
CA ALA A 54 -14.48 -8.36 -5.82
C ALA A 54 -13.92 -7.71 -4.54
N GLN A 55 -14.80 -7.19 -3.66
CA GLN A 55 -14.40 -6.63 -2.36
C GLN A 55 -13.74 -7.69 -1.47
N GLN A 56 -14.33 -8.89 -1.39
CA GLN A 56 -13.80 -10.00 -0.59
C GLN A 56 -12.45 -10.47 -1.13
N ILE A 57 -12.30 -10.57 -2.45
CA ILE A 57 -11.02 -10.96 -3.09
C ILE A 57 -9.94 -9.92 -2.78
N ILE A 58 -10.24 -8.63 -2.95
CA ILE A 58 -9.28 -7.55 -2.68
C ILE A 58 -8.91 -7.54 -1.18
N ALA A 59 -9.90 -7.64 -0.27
CA ALA A 59 -9.65 -7.71 1.16
C ALA A 59 -8.73 -8.88 1.54
N LEU A 60 -8.99 -10.06 1.00
CA LEU A 60 -8.15 -11.24 1.22
C LEU A 60 -6.70 -11.00 0.76
N ILE A 61 -6.50 -10.42 -0.42
CA ILE A 61 -5.16 -10.10 -0.93
C ILE A 61 -4.47 -9.09 -0.01
N LEU A 62 -5.17 -8.05 0.44
CA LEU A 62 -4.60 -7.04 1.35
C LEU A 62 -4.15 -7.65 2.68
N GLU A 63 -4.98 -8.48 3.30
CA GLU A 63 -4.69 -9.16 4.58
C GLU A 63 -3.52 -10.15 4.45
N GLU A 64 -3.46 -10.94 3.37
CA GLU A 64 -2.32 -11.82 3.07
C GLU A 64 -0.98 -11.06 2.97
N HIS A 65 -1.05 -9.78 2.63
CA HIS A 65 0.10 -8.89 2.48
C HIS A 65 0.32 -7.95 3.68
N GLY A 66 -0.33 -8.26 4.82
CA GLY A 66 -0.14 -7.55 6.08
C GLY A 66 -0.79 -6.17 6.12
N ILE A 67 -1.63 -5.82 5.13
CA ILE A 67 -2.48 -4.63 5.16
C ILE A 67 -3.78 -5.03 5.85
N LYS A 68 -3.83 -4.80 7.16
CA LYS A 68 -4.98 -5.18 7.99
C LYS A 68 -6.17 -4.27 7.79
N SER A 69 -7.35 -4.68 8.25
CA SER A 69 -8.63 -3.98 8.14
C SER A 69 -8.67 -2.51 8.61
N ASN A 70 -7.73 -2.08 9.46
CA ASN A 70 -7.58 -0.67 9.85
C ASN A 70 -6.73 0.17 8.88
N GLY A 71 -6.11 -0.46 7.87
CA GLY A 71 -5.23 0.16 6.88
C GLY A 71 -5.89 0.46 5.54
N TYR A 72 -7.16 0.08 5.34
CA TYR A 72 -7.92 0.36 4.13
C TYR A 72 -9.42 0.50 4.42
N SER A 73 -10.15 1.14 3.52
CA SER A 73 -11.61 1.16 3.54
C SER A 73 -12.16 1.07 2.12
N PHE A 74 -13.34 0.45 1.97
CA PHE A 74 -14.06 0.41 0.70
C PHE A 74 -15.17 1.45 0.71
N GLN A 75 -15.07 2.43 -0.18
CA GLN A 75 -16.11 3.45 -0.40
C GLN A 75 -16.84 3.10 -1.69
N LEU A 76 -17.96 2.38 -1.58
CA LEU A 76 -18.67 1.82 -2.73
C LEU A 76 -20.14 2.25 -2.70
N GLY A 77 -20.68 2.65 -3.86
CA GLY A 77 -22.08 3.07 -3.96
C GLY A 77 -23.09 1.92 -3.82
N GLN A 78 -22.66 0.69 -4.10
CA GLN A 78 -23.44 -0.54 -3.92
C GLN A 78 -22.47 -1.69 -3.58
N PRO A 79 -22.90 -2.72 -2.83
CA PRO A 79 -22.10 -3.92 -2.62
C PRO A 79 -21.73 -4.62 -3.93
N CYS A 80 -20.52 -5.17 -4.03
CA CYS A 80 -20.17 -6.01 -5.16
C CYS A 80 -20.84 -7.37 -5.00
N PRO A 81 -21.55 -7.88 -6.03
CA PRO A 81 -22.13 -9.21 -5.95
C PRO A 81 -21.04 -10.27 -5.91
N ALA A 82 -21.33 -11.39 -5.25
CA ALA A 82 -20.51 -12.59 -5.36
C ALA A 82 -20.57 -13.12 -6.80
N ARG A 83 -19.45 -13.65 -7.28
CA ARG A 83 -19.34 -14.26 -8.59
C ARG A 83 -19.06 -15.74 -8.42
N ASP A 84 -19.61 -16.56 -9.32
CA ASP A 84 -19.35 -18.00 -9.29
C ASP A 84 -17.87 -18.32 -9.49
N TYR A 85 -17.18 -17.49 -10.30
CA TYR A 85 -15.79 -17.69 -10.69
C TYR A 85 -15.10 -16.36 -11.03
N CYS A 86 -13.85 -16.19 -10.60
CA CYS A 86 -12.93 -15.11 -10.95
C CYS A 86 -11.49 -15.64 -11.07
#